data_AF-A0AAV3SKB8-F1
#
_entry.id   AF-A0AAV3SKB8-F1
#
_cell.length_a   1.000
_cell.length_b   1.000
_cell.length_c   1.000
_cell.angle_alpha   90.00
_cell.angle_beta   90.00
_cell.angle_gamma   90.00
#
_symmetry.space_group_name_H-M   'P 1'
#
loop_
_entity.id
_entity.type
_entity.pdbx_description
1 polymer ?
#
loop_
_entity_poly.entity_id
_entity_poly.type
_entity_poly.pdbx_seq_one_letter_code
_entity_poly.pdbx_strand_id
1 'polypeptide(L)' 'MSAPEDQIEFSKKVDEKGRLVIPQEIRQALTIDNREALVKFTAEKVTYLDEDDGGES' A
#
# COMPACT_ATOMS: atom_id res chain seq x y z
N MET A 1 -3.34 20.72 -14.78
CA MET A 1 -3.65 19.31 -15.05
C MET A 1 -4.24 18.74 -13.77
N SER A 2 -5.54 18.46 -13.74
CA SER A 2 -6.17 17.83 -12.57
C SER A 2 -5.65 16.41 -12.44
N ALA A 3 -5.20 16.00 -11.25
CA ALA A 3 -4.93 14.61 -10.97
C ALA A 3 -6.22 13.80 -11.24
N PRO A 4 -6.15 12.60 -11.83
CA PRO A 4 -7.33 11.76 -12.00
C PRO A 4 -7.97 11.54 -10.63
N GLU A 5 -9.29 11.72 -10.55
CA GLU A 5 -10.05 11.73 -9.28
C GLU A 5 -10.04 10.39 -8.54
N ASP A 6 -9.37 9.37 -9.10
CA ASP A 6 -9.27 8.00 -8.60
C ASP A 6 -7.85 7.59 -8.16
N GLN A 7 -6.89 8.52 -8.07
CA GLN A 7 -5.54 8.19 -7.62
C GLN A 7 -5.38 8.38 -6.12
N ILE A 8 -5.17 7.28 -5.40
CA ILE A 8 -4.92 7.27 -3.96
C ILE A 8 -3.47 6.87 -3.71
N GLU A 9 -2.70 7.78 -3.09
CA GLU A 9 -1.36 7.47 -2.60
C GLU A 9 -1.44 6.85 -1.21
N PHE A 10 -0.79 5.71 -1.03
CA PHE A 10 -0.69 5.05 0.27
C PHE A 10 0.60 4.26 0.39
N SER A 11 1.06 4.06 1.62
CA SER A 11 2.22 3.23 1.94
C SER A 11 1.78 2.00 2.72
N LYS A 12 2.37 0.84 2.41
CA LYS A 12 2.11 -0.40 3.13
C LYS A 12 3.36 -1.27 3.22
N LYS A 13 3.56 -1.92 4.37
CA LYS A 13 4.58 -2.96 4.52
C LYS A 13 4.28 -4.10 3.54
N VAL A 14 5.30 -4.49 2.80
CA VAL A 14 5.30 -5.74 2.03
C VAL A 14 5.54 -6.88 3.02
N ASP A 15 4.71 -7.92 2.98
CA ASP A 15 4.89 -9.07 3.85
C ASP A 15 6.11 -9.92 3.46
N GLU A 16 6.47 -10.90 4.29
CA GLU A 16 7.63 -11.79 4.08
C GLU A 16 7.58 -12.58 2.76
N LYS A 17 6.41 -12.67 2.13
CA LYS A 17 6.21 -13.36 0.85
C LYS A 17 6.23 -12.41 -0.34
N GLY A 18 6.56 -11.14 -0.13
CA GLY A 18 6.60 -10.13 -1.19
C GLY A 18 5.20 -9.61 -1.59
N ARG A 19 4.17 -9.79 -0.76
CA ARG A 19 2.79 -9.38 -1.08
C ARG A 19 2.46 -8.04 -0.43
N LEU A 20 1.73 -7.20 -1.15
CA LEU A 20 1.14 -5.97 -0.63
C LEU A 20 -0.37 -6.16 -0.48
N VAL A 21 -0.92 -5.87 0.71
CA VAL A 21 -2.36 -5.92 0.97
C VAL A 21 -2.93 -4.51 0.90
N ILE A 22 -3.84 -4.27 -0.05
CA ILE A 22 -4.57 -3.01 -0.14
C ILE A 22 -5.58 -2.92 1.02
N PRO A 23 -5.49 -1.89 1.89
CA PRO A 23 -6.45 -1.66 2.97
C PRO A 23 -7.90 -1.57 2.49
N GLN A 24 -8.85 -1.98 3.32
CA GLN A 24 -10.27 -2.01 2.96
C GLN A 24 -10.81 -0.64 2.52
N GLU A 25 -10.44 0.43 3.22
CA GLU A 25 -10.87 1.79 2.91
C GLU A 25 -10.47 2.20 1.47
N ILE A 26 -9.25 1.84 1.07
CA ILE A 26 -8.74 2.11 -0.27
C ILE A 26 -9.46 1.23 -1.30
N ARG A 27 -9.72 -0.05 -0.98
CA ARG A 27 -10.50 -0.92 -1.88
C ARG A 27 -11.91 -0.38 -2.13
N GLN A 28 -12.56 0.14 -1.10
CA GLN A 28 -13.89 0.74 -1.20
C GLN A 28 -13.85 2.04 -2.00
N ALA A 29 -12.88 2.92 -1.72
CA ALA A 29 -12.70 4.17 -2.46
C ALA A 29 -12.42 3.95 -3.95
N LEU A 30 -11.67 2.89 -4.29
CA LEU A 30 -11.41 2.50 -5.69
C LEU A 30 -12.51 1.61 -6.29
N THR A 31 -13.56 1.26 -5.54
CA THR A 31 -14.67 0.39 -5.97
C THR A 31 -14.26 -1.02 -6.43
N ILE A 32 -13.15 -1.54 -5.90
CA ILE A 32 -12.58 -2.86 -6.25
C ILE A 32 -12.92 -3.95 -5.24
N ASP A 33 -13.90 -3.71 -4.37
CA ASP A 33 -14.35 -4.71 -3.39
C ASP A 33 -15.09 -5.87 -4.09
N ASN A 34 -14.65 -7.11 -3.85
CA ASN A 34 -15.18 -8.35 -4.44
C ASN A 34 -15.15 -8.43 -5.97
N ARG A 35 -14.18 -7.77 -6.62
CA ARG A 35 -13.97 -7.81 -8.08
C ARG A 35 -12.49 -7.98 -8.41
N GLU A 36 -12.20 -8.61 -9.54
CA GLU A 36 -10.86 -8.57 -10.12
C GLU A 36 -10.59 -7.19 -10.71
N ALA A 37 -9.46 -6.59 -10.34
CA ALA A 37 -9.07 -5.27 -10.80
C ALA A 37 -7.57 -5.21 -11.06
N LEU A 38 -7.18 -4.47 -12.11
CA LEU A 38 -5.78 -4.13 -12.36
C LEU A 38 -5.47 -2.83 -11.62
N VAL A 39 -4.62 -2.92 -10.60
CA VAL A 39 -4.15 -1.77 -9.84
C VAL A 39 -2.77 -1.37 -10.33
N LYS A 40 -2.63 -0.13 -10.83
CA LYS A 40 -1.35 0.45 -11.20
C LYS A 40 -0.81 1.25 -10.01
N PHE A 41 0.42 0.98 -9.60
CA PHE A 41 1.13 1.74 -8.58
C PHE A 41 2.56 2.03 -9.01
N THR A 42 3.15 3.05 -8.41
CA THR A 42 4.59 3.33 -8.46
C THR A 42 5.17 2.93 -7.11
N ALA A 43 6.21 2.11 -7.10
CA ALA A 43 6.85 1.66 -5.86
C ALA A 43 8.17 2.41 -5.62
N GLU A 44 8.35 2.90 -4.40
CA GLU A 44 9.60 3.48 -3.91
C GLU A 44 9.97 2.80 -2.59
N LYS A 45 11.23 2.35 -2.46
CA LYS A 45 11.73 1.79 -1.20
C LYS A 45 12.05 2.96 -0.26
N VAL A 46 11.21 3.16 0.76
CA VAL A 46 11.42 4.22 1.76
C VAL A 46 12.41 3.79 2.84
N THR A 47 12.14 2.68 3.55
CA THR A 47 13.02 2.15 4.63
C THR A 47 12.62 0.72 5.03
N TYR A 48 13.39 0.07 5.91
CA TYR A 48 12.96 -1.14 6.61
C TYR A 48 12.14 -0.77 7.85
N LEU A 49 11.03 -1.47 8.09
CA LEU A 49 10.16 -1.25 9.27
C LEU A 49 10.55 -2.15 10.45
N ASP A 50 11.68 -2.85 10.36
CA ASP A 50 12.14 -3.83 11.34
C ASP A 50 13.31 -3.29 12.21
N GLU A 51 13.63 -1.99 12.12
CA GLU A 51 14.71 -1.35 12.89
C GLU A 51 14.23 -0.59 14.15
N ASP A 52 13.03 -0.88 14.67
CA ASP A 52 12.55 -0.32 15.94
C ASP A 52 11.94 -1.42 16.83
N ASP A 53 12.75 -2.42 17.21
CA ASP A 53 12.50 -3.25 18.40
C ASP A 53 13.84 -3.74 18.97
N GLY A 54 14.66 -2.78 19.41
CA GLY A 54 15.97 -3.02 20.02
C GLY A 54 16.30 -1.97 21.07
N GLY A 55 15.32 -1.66 21.92
CA GLY A 55 15.55 -0.90 23.15
C GLY A 55 16.41 -1.69 24.16
N GLU A 56 17.45 -1.01 24.63
CA GLU A 56 18.22 -1.18 25.88
C GLU A 56 18.83 -2.56 26.23
N SER A 57 20.17 -2.62 26.15
CA SER A 57 21.07 -2.94 27.28
C SER A 57 22.47 -2.39 27.01
#